data_AF-E4YF43-F1
#
_entry.id   AF-E4YF43-F1
#
_cell.length_a   1.000
_cell.length_b   1.000
_cell.length_c   1.000
_cell.angle_alpha   90.00
_cell.angle_beta   90.00
_cell.angle_gamma   90.00
#
_symmetry.space_group_name_H-M   'P 1'
#
loop_
_entity.id
_entity.type
_entity.pdbx_description
1 polymer ?
#
loop_
_entity_poly.entity_id
_entity_poly.type
_entity_poly.pdbx_seq_one_letter_code
_entity_poly.pdbx_strand_id
1 'polypeptide(L)'
;MKIFGALFGFSQVNAFDVNEHVEGYCKATEYVNAHPDQYSSLVARLDDDAFRTRWNVCNTNGDDVLDFQENQSCAHRVAAAYGFESSLGEIMKQMMSDPHIREFYGSHYNADRTQTYEQYKNTEGMSVLAGVYTIYLVHDLDHDNFLSPRELGAAWNAGKTRLHINPEMEAWVNANRGQYKRLWGMSDTDGNYRTANILELAKFQLATSQLAFEHFILHRN
;
A
#
# COMPACT_ATOMS: atom_id res chain seq x y z
N MET A 1 -40.16 9.04 -35.99
CA MET A 1 -40.59 9.04 -34.57
C MET A 1 -40.77 7.59 -34.15
N LYS A 2 -40.10 6.99 -33.17
CA LYS A 2 -39.44 7.51 -31.96
C LYS A 2 -38.13 6.76 -31.69
N ILE A 3 -37.23 7.50 -31.05
CA ILE A 3 -35.94 7.13 -30.48
C ILE A 3 -36.18 6.33 -29.19
N PHE A 4 -35.46 5.22 -29.02
CA PHE A 4 -35.11 4.61 -27.73
C PHE A 4 -33.66 4.12 -27.92
N GLY A 5 -32.62 4.79 -27.45
CA GLY A 5 -32.52 5.50 -26.18
C GLY A 5 -32.23 4.52 -25.04
N ALA A 6 -31.48 3.45 -25.27
CA ALA A 6 -30.93 2.63 -24.20
C ALA A 6 -29.79 3.43 -23.54
N LEU A 7 -30.09 3.97 -22.37
CA LEU A 7 -29.12 4.51 -21.43
C LEU A 7 -28.05 3.44 -21.17
N PHE A 8 -26.85 3.65 -21.71
CA PHE A 8 -25.65 3.10 -21.11
C PHE A 8 -25.48 3.78 -19.75
N GLY A 9 -26.06 3.14 -18.73
CA GLY A 9 -25.61 3.35 -17.36
C GLY A 9 -24.20 2.81 -17.27
N PHE A 10 -23.21 3.61 -17.64
CA PHE A 10 -21.86 3.41 -17.17
C PHE A 10 -21.95 3.52 -15.65
N SER A 11 -21.96 2.38 -14.96
CA SER A 11 -21.70 2.33 -13.54
C SER A 11 -20.43 3.15 -13.31
N GLN A 12 -20.56 4.23 -12.54
CA GLN A 12 -19.40 5.03 -12.16
C GLN A 12 -18.42 4.06 -11.50
N VAL A 13 -17.23 3.94 -12.11
CA VAL A 13 -16.08 3.35 -11.42
C VAL A 13 -15.96 4.15 -10.14
N ASN A 14 -16.12 3.49 -8.98
CA ASN A 14 -16.01 4.19 -7.70
C ASN A 14 -14.61 4.81 -7.67
N ALA A 15 -14.56 6.13 -7.58
CA ALA A 15 -13.30 6.86 -7.50
C ALA A 15 -12.49 6.37 -6.30
N PHE A 16 -11.17 6.38 -6.43
CA PHE A 16 -10.26 6.10 -5.32
C PHE A 16 -10.65 6.93 -4.08
N ASP A 17 -10.87 6.27 -2.94
CA ASP A 17 -11.24 6.95 -1.69
C ASP A 17 -9.99 7.55 -1.03
N VAL A 18 -9.78 8.85 -1.28
CA VAL A 18 -8.66 9.59 -0.71
C VAL A 18 -8.69 9.60 0.82
N ASN A 19 -9.87 9.69 1.42
CA ASN A 19 -9.99 9.80 2.87
C ASN A 19 -9.60 8.48 3.55
N GLU A 20 -10.11 7.35 3.05
CA GLU A 20 -9.76 6.02 3.57
C GLU A 20 -8.25 5.75 3.45
N HIS A 21 -7.64 6.18 2.34
CA HIS A 21 -6.20 6.04 2.13
C HIS A 21 -5.38 6.88 3.13
N VAL A 22 -5.74 8.15 3.31
CA VAL A 22 -5.03 9.06 4.23
C VAL A 22 -5.22 8.62 5.69
N GLU A 23 -6.41 8.15 6.06
CA GLU A 23 -6.68 7.63 7.41
C GLU A 23 -5.76 6.43 7.75
N GLY A 24 -5.49 5.56 6.78
CA GLY A 24 -4.50 4.49 6.93
C GLY A 24 -3.11 4.99 7.29
N TYR A 25 -2.64 6.08 6.67
CA TYR A 25 -1.37 6.72 7.02
C TYR A 25 -1.38 7.38 8.39
N CYS A 26 -2.49 8.01 8.78
CA CYS A 26 -2.63 8.57 10.13
C CYS A 26 -2.48 7.45 11.17
N LYS A 27 -3.18 6.33 10.99
CA LYS A 27 -3.11 5.16 11.90
C LYS A 27 -1.73 4.50 11.92
N ALA A 28 -1.11 4.34 10.76
CA ALA A 28 0.26 3.84 10.70
C ALA A 28 1.23 4.76 11.44
N THR A 29 1.07 6.08 11.30
CA THR A 29 1.94 7.05 11.99
C THR A 29 1.69 7.07 13.50
N GLU A 30 0.44 6.92 13.95
CA GLU A 30 0.12 6.72 15.38
C GLU A 30 0.89 5.50 15.94
N TYR A 31 0.89 4.37 15.23
CA TYR A 31 1.63 3.17 15.62
C TYR A 31 3.15 3.40 15.64
N VAL A 32 3.71 3.99 14.58
CA VAL A 32 5.16 4.24 14.49
C VAL A 32 5.64 5.15 15.62
N ASN A 33 4.88 6.20 15.93
CA ASN A 33 5.23 7.13 17.00
C ASN A 33 5.11 6.48 18.39
N ALA A 34 4.12 5.61 18.59
CA ALA A 34 3.96 4.87 19.85
C ALA A 34 5.01 3.75 20.02
N HIS A 35 5.46 3.16 18.92
CA HIS A 35 6.26 1.93 18.91
C HIS A 35 7.42 1.95 17.89
N PRO A 36 8.35 2.93 17.97
CA PRO A 36 9.40 3.11 16.96
C PRO A 36 10.32 1.89 16.79
N ASP A 37 10.69 1.22 17.89
CA ASP A 37 11.53 0.02 17.87
C ASP A 37 10.81 -1.18 17.23
N GLN A 38 9.49 -1.31 17.49
CA GLN A 38 8.69 -2.38 16.90
C GLN A 38 8.51 -2.15 15.40
N TYR A 39 8.32 -0.90 14.99
CA TYR A 39 8.27 -0.53 13.59
C TYR A 39 9.60 -0.82 12.87
N SER A 40 10.73 -0.40 13.43
CA SER A 40 12.05 -0.69 12.85
C SER A 40 12.28 -2.20 12.72
N SER A 41 11.93 -2.98 13.76
CA SER A 41 11.99 -4.45 13.73
C SER A 41 11.05 -5.06 12.69
N LEU A 42 9.86 -4.50 12.51
CA LEU A 42 8.92 -4.92 11.47
C LEU A 42 9.52 -4.71 10.07
N VAL A 43 10.00 -3.50 9.77
CA VAL A 43 10.61 -3.17 8.46
C VAL A 43 11.83 -4.05 8.17
N ALA A 44 12.65 -4.34 9.17
CA ALA A 44 13.81 -5.23 9.03
C ALA A 44 13.43 -6.69 8.70
N ARG A 45 12.21 -7.12 9.02
CA ARG A 45 11.70 -8.49 8.79
C ARG A 45 10.84 -8.61 7.52
N LEU A 46 10.62 -7.50 6.82
CA LEU A 46 10.00 -7.47 5.50
C LEU A 46 11.02 -7.81 4.41
N ASP A 47 10.52 -8.20 3.25
CA ASP A 47 11.33 -8.66 2.12
C ASP A 47 12.16 -7.52 1.50
N ASP A 48 13.48 -7.56 1.71
CA ASP A 48 14.42 -6.57 1.20
C ASP A 48 14.44 -6.53 -0.33
N ASP A 49 14.28 -7.68 -1.00
CA ASP A 49 14.33 -7.78 -2.46
C ASP A 49 13.13 -7.06 -3.12
N ALA A 50 11.97 -7.10 -2.46
CA ALA A 50 10.80 -6.32 -2.89
C ALA A 50 11.09 -4.81 -2.81
N PHE A 51 11.70 -4.34 -1.72
CA PHE A 51 12.10 -2.92 -1.60
C PHE A 51 13.18 -2.54 -2.61
N ARG A 52 14.19 -3.39 -2.83
CA ARG A 52 15.24 -3.15 -3.84
C ARG A 52 14.67 -3.05 -5.25
N THR A 53 13.72 -3.90 -5.57
CA THR A 53 13.08 -3.89 -6.89
C THR A 53 12.40 -2.55 -7.16
N ARG A 54 11.68 -2.01 -6.16
CA ARG A 54 11.02 -0.70 -6.29
C ARG A 54 12.01 0.46 -6.27
N TRP A 55 13.01 0.39 -5.40
CA TRP A 55 14.12 1.35 -5.37
C TRP A 55 14.77 1.47 -6.76
N ASN A 56 15.12 0.35 -7.39
CA ASN A 56 15.75 0.34 -8.71
C ASN A 56 14.84 0.90 -9.82
N VAL A 57 13.52 0.87 -9.63
CA VAL A 57 12.58 1.52 -10.56
C VAL A 57 12.53 3.02 -10.35
N CYS A 58 12.58 3.48 -9.09
CA CYS A 58 12.55 4.90 -8.78
C CYS A 58 13.92 5.57 -9.01
N ASN A 59 15.03 4.89 -8.73
CA ASN A 59 16.40 5.41 -8.87
C ASN A 59 16.84 5.20 -10.33
N THR A 60 16.48 6.15 -11.16
CA THR A 60 16.62 6.07 -12.62
C THR A 60 18.04 6.31 -13.09
N ASN A 61 18.84 7.05 -12.32
CA ASN A 61 20.22 7.38 -12.67
C ASN A 61 21.26 6.43 -12.04
N GLY A 62 20.86 5.62 -11.05
CA GLY A 62 21.69 4.63 -10.37
C GLY A 62 22.73 5.19 -9.41
N ASP A 63 22.54 6.39 -8.87
CA ASP A 63 23.53 7.10 -8.02
C ASP A 63 23.45 6.80 -6.51
N ASP A 64 22.74 5.73 -6.15
CA ASP A 64 22.47 5.29 -4.77
C ASP A 64 21.71 6.30 -3.89
N VAL A 65 21.11 7.32 -4.51
CA VAL A 65 20.24 8.31 -3.87
C VAL A 65 18.94 8.45 -4.69
N LEU A 66 17.83 8.78 -4.04
CA LEU A 66 16.61 9.23 -4.73
C LEU A 66 16.46 10.72 -4.54
N ASP A 67 16.50 11.47 -5.63
CA ASP A 67 16.22 12.89 -5.59
C ASP A 67 14.70 13.18 -5.61
N PHE A 68 14.36 14.47 -5.52
CA PHE A 68 12.96 14.90 -5.51
C PHE A 68 12.23 14.64 -6.84
N GLN A 69 12.92 14.72 -7.98
CA GLN A 69 12.34 14.48 -9.29
C GLN A 69 12.08 12.99 -9.52
N GLU A 70 13.02 12.13 -9.13
CA GLU A 70 12.88 10.68 -9.17
C GLU A 70 11.75 10.20 -8.27
N ASN A 71 11.65 10.71 -7.05
CA ASN A 71 10.54 10.42 -6.14
C ASN A 71 9.18 10.81 -6.76
N GLN A 72 9.07 12.03 -7.30
CA GLN A 72 7.82 12.46 -7.96
C GLN A 72 7.50 11.61 -9.19
N SER A 73 8.48 11.36 -10.05
CA SER A 73 8.29 10.54 -11.27
C SER A 73 7.82 9.14 -10.91
N CYS A 74 8.43 8.53 -9.89
CA CYS A 74 8.05 7.21 -9.40
C CYS A 74 6.61 7.21 -8.84
N ALA A 75 6.26 8.20 -8.00
CA ALA A 75 4.91 8.33 -7.45
C ALA A 75 3.84 8.47 -8.55
N HIS A 76 4.09 9.30 -9.57
CA HIS A 76 3.20 9.43 -10.73
C HIS A 76 3.07 8.13 -11.50
N ARG A 77 4.19 7.42 -11.76
CA ARG A 77 4.17 6.13 -12.46
C ARG A 77 3.33 5.09 -11.71
N VAL A 78 3.49 4.99 -10.40
CA VAL A 78 2.69 4.08 -9.56
C VAL A 78 1.22 4.48 -9.58
N ALA A 79 0.92 5.77 -9.40
CA ALA A 79 -0.45 6.28 -9.37
C ALA A 79 -1.18 6.06 -10.71
N ALA A 80 -0.49 6.25 -11.83
CA ALA A 80 -1.01 5.99 -13.16
C ALA A 80 -1.29 4.49 -13.37
N ALA A 81 -0.33 3.63 -13.01
CA ALA A 81 -0.47 2.18 -13.15
C ALA A 81 -1.65 1.61 -12.32
N TYR A 82 -1.89 2.18 -11.15
CA TYR A 82 -2.95 1.74 -10.23
C TYR A 82 -4.27 2.52 -10.39
N GLY A 83 -4.31 3.54 -11.26
CA GLY A 83 -5.54 4.26 -11.61
C GLY A 83 -5.97 5.35 -10.62
N PHE A 84 -5.04 5.90 -9.84
CA PHE A 84 -5.30 6.99 -8.90
C PHE A 84 -4.48 8.27 -9.17
N GLU A 85 -3.85 8.40 -10.33
CA GLU A 85 -3.05 9.57 -10.70
C GLU A 85 -3.80 10.91 -10.54
N SER A 86 -5.08 10.95 -10.93
CA SER A 86 -5.92 12.15 -10.78
C SER A 86 -6.15 12.57 -9.32
N SER A 87 -5.99 11.63 -8.38
CA SER A 87 -6.15 11.86 -6.93
C SER A 87 -4.82 12.12 -6.22
N LEU A 88 -3.67 11.89 -6.87
CA LEU A 88 -2.35 11.95 -6.24
C LEU A 88 -2.09 13.30 -5.55
N GLY A 89 -2.42 14.41 -6.20
CA GLY A 89 -2.23 15.74 -5.63
C GLY A 89 -3.03 15.99 -4.36
N GLU A 90 -4.27 15.51 -4.29
CA GLU A 90 -5.11 15.66 -3.09
C GLU A 90 -4.64 14.72 -1.98
N ILE A 91 -4.24 13.48 -2.30
CA ILE A 91 -3.62 12.55 -1.34
C ILE A 91 -2.39 13.20 -0.68
N MET A 92 -1.43 13.69 -1.49
CA MET A 92 -0.20 14.29 -0.97
C MET A 92 -0.50 15.53 -0.12
N LYS A 93 -1.45 16.37 -0.55
CA LYS A 93 -1.85 17.56 0.19
C LYS A 93 -2.46 17.20 1.55
N GLN A 94 -3.34 16.21 1.62
CA GLN A 94 -3.94 15.78 2.89
C GLN A 94 -2.91 15.11 3.80
N MET A 95 -2.08 14.20 3.27
CA MET A 95 -0.98 13.59 4.03
C MET A 95 -0.04 14.64 4.63
N MET A 96 0.38 15.65 3.85
CA MET A 96 1.31 16.68 4.32
C MET A 96 0.64 17.75 5.22
N SER A 97 -0.68 17.76 5.29
CA SER A 97 -1.44 18.60 6.24
C SER A 97 -1.43 18.03 7.66
N ASP A 98 -1.31 16.70 7.79
CA ASP A 98 -1.12 16.04 9.07
C ASP A 98 0.32 16.26 9.56
N PRO A 99 0.50 16.84 10.77
CA PRO A 99 1.84 17.17 11.28
C PRO A 99 2.68 15.93 11.58
N HIS A 100 2.07 14.82 11.97
CA HIS A 100 2.79 13.59 12.33
C HIS A 100 3.29 12.88 11.07
N ILE A 101 2.45 12.79 10.04
CA ILE A 101 2.88 12.24 8.73
C ILE A 101 4.01 13.12 8.19
N ARG A 102 3.84 14.44 8.20
CA ARG A 102 4.87 15.37 7.72
C ARG A 102 6.19 15.24 8.49
N GLU A 103 6.14 15.08 9.81
CA GLU A 103 7.33 14.88 10.65
C GLU A 103 8.03 13.56 10.31
N PHE A 104 7.28 12.46 10.21
CA PHE A 104 7.84 11.16 9.83
C PHE A 104 8.54 11.22 8.48
N TYR A 105 7.88 11.73 7.43
CA TYR A 105 8.55 11.84 6.13
C TYR A 105 9.72 12.83 6.20
N GLY A 106 9.56 13.98 6.87
CA GLY A 106 10.62 14.98 7.04
C GLY A 106 11.90 14.43 7.69
N SER A 107 11.80 13.49 8.63
CA SER A 107 12.97 12.84 9.26
C SER A 107 13.65 11.80 8.37
N HIS A 108 13.01 11.40 7.27
CA HIS A 108 13.51 10.40 6.32
C HIS A 108 13.93 11.03 4.97
N TYR A 109 14.01 12.36 4.89
CA TYR A 109 14.68 13.07 3.81
C TYR A 109 15.90 13.82 4.35
N ASN A 110 16.95 13.87 3.55
CA ASN A 110 18.08 14.76 3.80
C ASN A 110 17.67 16.23 3.60
N ALA A 111 18.52 17.16 4.04
CA ALA A 111 18.24 18.60 3.95
C ALA A 111 18.03 19.10 2.50
N ASP A 112 18.64 18.43 1.52
CA ASP A 112 18.49 18.67 0.08
C ASP A 112 17.31 17.92 -0.55
N ARG A 113 16.45 17.28 0.27
CA ARG A 113 15.29 16.48 -0.13
C ARG A 113 15.63 15.21 -0.90
N THR A 114 16.81 14.66 -0.65
CA THR A 114 17.20 13.35 -1.14
C THR A 114 16.92 12.23 -0.13
N GLN A 115 16.87 10.98 -0.59
CA GLN A 115 16.79 9.80 0.28
C GLN A 115 17.84 8.76 -0.10
N THR A 116 18.46 8.17 0.90
CA THR A 116 19.22 6.91 0.77
C THR A 116 18.27 5.71 0.67
N TYR A 117 18.80 4.55 0.28
CA TYR A 117 18.01 3.31 0.24
C TYR A 117 17.35 2.97 1.58
N GLU A 118 18.05 3.13 2.71
CA GLU A 118 17.47 2.83 4.03
C GLU A 118 16.36 3.82 4.42
N GLN A 119 16.52 5.10 4.09
CA GLN A 119 15.46 6.09 4.27
C GLN A 119 14.23 5.75 3.42
N TYR A 120 14.44 5.42 2.15
CA TYR A 120 13.38 4.96 1.25
C TYR A 120 12.68 3.71 1.76
N LYS A 121 13.44 2.70 2.17
CA LYS A 121 12.91 1.43 2.72
C LYS A 121 12.03 1.67 3.94
N ASN A 122 12.43 2.58 4.84
CA ASN A 122 11.58 2.99 5.94
C ASN A 122 10.31 3.69 5.42
N THR A 123 10.40 4.66 4.52
CA THR A 123 9.19 5.32 3.99
C THR A 123 8.25 4.37 3.24
N GLU A 124 8.76 3.38 2.50
CA GLU A 124 7.94 2.33 1.88
C GLU A 124 7.37 1.37 2.93
N GLY A 125 8.11 1.07 4.00
CA GLY A 125 7.61 0.32 5.14
C GLY A 125 6.41 1.01 5.81
N MET A 126 6.41 2.34 5.87
CA MET A 126 5.24 3.14 6.30
C MET A 126 4.07 2.95 5.33
N SER A 127 4.31 3.00 4.01
CA SER A 127 3.26 2.76 3.00
C SER A 127 2.67 1.35 3.11
N VAL A 128 3.48 0.33 3.40
CA VAL A 128 3.01 -1.04 3.67
C VAL A 128 2.12 -1.07 4.91
N LEU A 129 2.57 -0.44 6.00
CA LEU A 129 1.82 -0.39 7.25
C LEU A 129 0.50 0.39 7.11
N ALA A 130 0.49 1.49 6.37
CA ALA A 130 -0.71 2.25 6.03
C ALA A 130 -1.71 1.36 5.28
N GLY A 131 -1.25 0.57 4.29
CA GLY A 131 -2.08 -0.43 3.62
C GLY A 131 -2.63 -1.49 4.58
N VAL A 132 -1.86 -1.89 5.58
CA VAL A 132 -2.33 -2.82 6.63
C VAL A 132 -3.47 -2.21 7.44
N TYR A 133 -3.35 -0.94 7.85
CA TYR A 133 -4.42 -0.24 8.58
C TYR A 133 -5.67 0.00 7.73
N THR A 134 -5.50 0.41 6.47
CA THR A 134 -6.62 0.62 5.55
C THR A 134 -7.40 -0.68 5.31
N ILE A 135 -6.70 -1.79 5.07
CA ILE A 135 -7.34 -3.01 4.57
C ILE A 135 -7.75 -3.95 5.71
N TYR A 136 -6.86 -4.19 6.67
CA TYR A 136 -6.99 -5.29 7.63
C TYR A 136 -7.31 -4.79 9.04
N LEU A 137 -6.49 -3.90 9.62
CA LEU A 137 -6.64 -3.49 11.02
C LEU A 137 -7.81 -2.52 11.25
N VAL A 138 -8.47 -2.03 10.21
CA VAL A 138 -9.82 -1.43 10.36
C VAL A 138 -10.84 -2.42 10.95
N HIS A 139 -10.55 -3.72 10.88
CA HIS A 139 -11.38 -4.79 11.46
C HIS A 139 -10.86 -5.30 12.80
N ASP A 140 -9.74 -4.78 13.32
CA ASP A 140 -9.24 -5.02 14.66
C ASP A 140 -10.08 -4.19 15.65
N LEU A 141 -11.05 -4.84 16.29
CA LEU A 141 -12.07 -4.16 17.10
C LEU A 141 -11.63 -3.95 18.55
N ASP A 142 -10.66 -4.73 19.04
CA ASP A 142 -10.06 -4.58 20.37
C ASP A 142 -8.70 -3.87 20.36
N HIS A 143 -8.19 -3.54 19.17
CA HIS A 143 -7.03 -2.68 18.93
C HIS A 143 -5.72 -3.25 19.50
N ASP A 144 -5.56 -4.57 19.45
CA ASP A 144 -4.35 -5.26 19.92
C ASP A 144 -3.32 -5.52 18.80
N ASN A 145 -3.60 -5.04 17.58
CA ASN A 145 -2.84 -5.26 16.35
C ASN A 145 -2.73 -6.75 15.95
N PHE A 146 -3.74 -7.52 16.33
CA PHE A 146 -3.88 -8.92 16.02
C PHE A 146 -5.33 -9.23 15.60
N LEU A 147 -5.50 -9.84 14.44
CA LEU A 147 -6.83 -10.23 13.99
C LEU A 147 -7.18 -11.59 14.54
N SER A 148 -8.20 -11.63 15.41
CA SER A 148 -8.86 -12.86 15.80
C SER A 148 -9.54 -13.52 14.58
N PRO A 149 -9.93 -14.82 14.65
CA PRO A 149 -10.56 -15.50 13.51
C PRO A 149 -11.82 -14.81 12.98
N ARG A 150 -12.55 -14.12 13.85
CA ARG A 150 -13.74 -13.36 13.45
C ARG A 150 -13.36 -12.12 12.64
N GLU A 151 -12.36 -11.39 13.10
CA GLU A 151 -11.93 -10.12 12.49
C GLU A 151 -11.19 -10.37 11.18
N LEU A 152 -10.33 -11.39 11.15
CA LEU A 152 -9.68 -11.83 9.91
C LEU A 152 -10.72 -12.29 8.87
N GLY A 153 -11.77 -12.96 9.31
CA GLY A 153 -12.91 -13.32 8.45
C GLY A 153 -13.65 -12.09 7.90
N ALA A 154 -13.80 -11.03 8.70
CA ALA A 154 -14.39 -9.76 8.27
C ALA A 154 -13.49 -9.04 7.26
N ALA A 155 -12.18 -8.95 7.54
CA ALA A 155 -11.18 -8.36 6.67
C ALA A 155 -11.14 -9.02 5.29
N TRP A 156 -11.20 -10.35 5.22
CA TRP A 156 -11.25 -11.05 3.93
C TRP A 156 -12.52 -10.82 3.13
N ASN A 157 -13.64 -10.55 3.80
CA ASN A 157 -14.88 -10.24 3.10
C ASN A 157 -14.91 -8.80 2.60
N ALA A 158 -14.39 -7.85 3.39
CA ALA A 158 -14.26 -6.45 2.98
C ALA A 158 -13.21 -6.26 1.87
N GLY A 159 -12.09 -7.00 1.89
CA GLY A 159 -11.07 -6.92 0.84
C GLY A 159 -11.62 -7.27 -0.56
N LYS A 160 -12.63 -8.14 -0.65
CA LYS A 160 -13.28 -8.50 -1.93
C LYS A 160 -14.04 -7.32 -2.57
N THR A 161 -14.48 -6.35 -1.78
CA THR A 161 -15.29 -5.20 -2.25
C THR A 161 -14.45 -3.97 -2.59
N ARG A 162 -13.14 -3.98 -2.31
CA ARG A 162 -12.24 -2.82 -2.51
C ARG A 162 -11.54 -2.76 -3.88
N LEU A 163 -11.72 -3.77 -4.74
CA LEU A 163 -10.99 -3.89 -6.02
C LEU A 163 -11.58 -3.03 -7.16
N HIS A 164 -12.70 -2.34 -6.95
CA HIS A 164 -13.49 -1.72 -8.03
C HIS A 164 -12.93 -0.42 -8.62
N ILE A 165 -11.76 0.04 -8.18
CA ILE A 165 -11.16 1.31 -8.63
C ILE A 165 -10.54 1.18 -10.03
N ASN A 166 -10.01 -0.01 -10.36
CA ASN A 166 -9.42 -0.29 -11.66
C ASN A 166 -9.92 -1.67 -12.15
N PRO A 167 -10.80 -1.74 -13.17
CA PRO A 167 -11.35 -3.00 -13.66
C PRO A 167 -10.30 -4.02 -14.12
N GLU A 168 -9.16 -3.55 -14.61
CA GLU A 168 -8.04 -4.41 -15.00
C GLU A 168 -7.33 -4.97 -13.77
N MET A 169 -7.10 -4.13 -12.75
CA MET A 169 -6.58 -4.57 -11.45
C MET A 169 -7.52 -5.61 -10.83
N GLU A 170 -8.82 -5.37 -10.85
CA GLU A 170 -9.83 -6.30 -10.34
C GLU A 170 -9.76 -7.64 -11.09
N ALA A 171 -9.75 -7.61 -12.43
CA ALA A 171 -9.65 -8.81 -13.26
C ALA A 171 -8.36 -9.58 -12.99
N TRP A 172 -7.23 -8.88 -12.86
CA TRP A 172 -5.93 -9.48 -12.60
C TRP A 172 -5.85 -10.08 -11.19
N VAL A 173 -6.31 -9.39 -10.15
CA VAL A 173 -6.37 -9.94 -8.78
C VAL A 173 -7.26 -11.18 -8.75
N ASN A 174 -8.41 -11.15 -9.45
CA ASN A 174 -9.29 -12.30 -9.56
C ASN A 174 -8.63 -13.50 -10.26
N ALA A 175 -7.88 -13.27 -11.34
CA ALA A 175 -7.10 -14.31 -12.03
C ALA A 175 -5.96 -14.86 -11.15
N ASN A 176 -5.41 -14.04 -10.26
CA ASN A 176 -4.29 -14.40 -9.40
C ASN A 176 -4.68 -14.80 -7.97
N ARG A 177 -5.97 -15.04 -7.68
CA ARG A 177 -6.44 -15.50 -6.35
C ARG A 177 -5.65 -16.69 -5.79
N GLY A 178 -5.25 -17.63 -6.66
CA GLY A 178 -4.42 -18.76 -6.27
C GLY A 178 -3.03 -18.35 -5.78
N GLN A 179 -2.42 -17.33 -6.39
CA GLN A 179 -1.15 -16.76 -5.95
C GLN A 179 -1.30 -16.04 -4.60
N TYR A 180 -2.35 -15.23 -4.45
CA TYR A 180 -2.65 -14.53 -3.20
C TYR A 180 -2.81 -15.52 -2.03
N LYS A 181 -3.49 -16.66 -2.24
CA LYS A 181 -3.57 -17.71 -1.21
C LYS A 181 -2.21 -18.29 -0.83
N ARG A 182 -1.30 -18.45 -1.79
CA ARG A 182 0.07 -18.92 -1.51
C ARG A 182 0.86 -17.88 -0.73
N LEU A 183 0.78 -16.61 -1.14
CA LEU A 183 1.44 -15.50 -0.44
C LEU A 183 0.94 -15.37 1.00
N TRP A 184 -0.36 -15.58 1.25
CA TRP A 184 -0.90 -15.65 2.60
C TRP A 184 -0.24 -16.77 3.41
N GLY A 185 -0.16 -17.98 2.84
CA GLY A 185 0.51 -19.10 3.48
C GLY A 185 2.00 -18.88 3.77
N MET A 186 2.70 -18.08 2.95
CA MET A 186 4.11 -17.71 3.17
C MET A 186 4.29 -16.57 4.17
N SER A 187 3.25 -15.79 4.42
CA SER A 187 3.29 -14.66 5.35
C SER A 187 3.11 -15.09 6.80
N ASP A 188 2.45 -16.24 7.02
CA ASP A 188 2.31 -16.92 8.31
C ASP A 188 3.67 -17.15 8.98
N THR A 189 3.76 -16.78 10.25
CA THR A 189 4.99 -16.87 11.04
C THR A 189 4.86 -17.76 12.26
N ASP A 190 3.64 -18.08 12.67
CA ASP A 190 3.36 -18.84 13.89
C ASP A 190 2.64 -20.18 13.65
N GLY A 191 2.27 -20.48 12.40
CA GLY A 191 1.59 -21.73 12.01
C GLY A 191 0.08 -21.67 12.17
N ASN A 192 -0.49 -20.52 12.55
CA ASN A 192 -1.93 -20.34 12.79
C ASN A 192 -2.57 -19.44 11.73
N TYR A 193 -2.93 -20.05 10.60
CA TYR A 193 -3.64 -19.40 9.49
C TYR A 193 -5.03 -18.80 9.81
N ARG A 194 -5.53 -18.95 11.04
CA ARG A 194 -6.83 -18.41 11.47
C ARG A 194 -6.70 -17.07 12.17
N THR A 195 -5.49 -16.64 12.48
CA THR A 195 -5.20 -15.35 13.10
C THR A 195 -4.16 -14.62 12.25
N ALA A 196 -3.94 -13.35 12.56
CA ALA A 196 -2.92 -12.59 11.87
C ALA A 196 -2.37 -11.50 12.79
N ASN A 197 -1.08 -11.56 13.11
CA ASN A 197 -0.41 -10.42 13.74
C ASN A 197 0.01 -9.38 12.69
N ILE A 198 0.36 -8.18 13.15
CA ILE A 198 0.77 -7.07 12.28
C ILE A 198 1.91 -7.39 11.32
N LEU A 199 2.86 -8.25 11.70
CA LEU A 199 3.95 -8.66 10.82
C LEU A 199 3.45 -9.55 9.68
N GLU A 200 2.56 -10.49 9.97
CA GLU A 200 1.98 -11.39 8.96
C GLU A 200 1.16 -10.59 7.95
N LEU A 201 0.39 -9.61 8.44
CA LEU A 201 -0.35 -8.68 7.60
C LEU A 201 0.59 -7.81 6.74
N ALA A 202 1.67 -7.27 7.32
CA ALA A 202 2.63 -6.46 6.58
C ALA A 202 3.40 -7.26 5.53
N LYS A 203 3.82 -8.50 5.85
CA LYS A 203 4.42 -9.43 4.88
C LYS A 203 3.48 -9.72 3.73
N PHE A 204 2.22 -10.00 4.04
CA PHE A 204 1.21 -10.29 3.02
C PHE A 204 0.94 -9.07 2.13
N GLN A 205 0.84 -7.88 2.74
CA GLN A 205 0.63 -6.62 2.04
C GLN A 205 1.81 -6.28 1.11
N LEU A 206 3.05 -6.41 1.59
CA LEU A 206 4.23 -6.19 0.75
C LEU A 206 4.29 -7.21 -0.40
N ALA A 207 4.08 -8.50 -0.13
CA ALA A 207 4.16 -9.53 -1.16
C ALA A 207 3.08 -9.39 -2.25
N THR A 208 1.85 -9.09 -1.87
CA THR A 208 0.75 -8.88 -2.83
C THR A 208 0.93 -7.60 -3.63
N SER A 209 1.38 -6.52 -2.98
CA SER A 209 1.70 -5.27 -3.68
C SER A 209 2.93 -5.42 -4.59
N GLN A 210 3.91 -6.25 -4.23
CA GLN A 210 5.05 -6.59 -5.09
C GLN A 210 4.61 -7.36 -6.34
N LEU A 211 3.75 -8.37 -6.18
CA LEU A 211 3.19 -9.11 -7.32
C LEU A 211 2.44 -8.17 -8.28
N ALA A 212 1.69 -7.19 -7.75
CA ALA A 212 1.02 -6.18 -8.57
C ALA A 212 2.03 -5.23 -9.23
N PHE A 213 3.05 -4.80 -8.49
CA PHE A 213 4.10 -3.90 -8.99
C PHE A 213 4.84 -4.52 -10.19
N GLU A 214 5.22 -5.79 -10.10
CA GLU A 214 5.87 -6.51 -11.21
C GLU A 214 4.97 -6.53 -12.45
N HIS A 215 3.68 -6.82 -12.28
CA HIS A 215 2.76 -6.90 -13.41
C HIS A 215 2.49 -5.54 -14.05
N PHE A 216 2.11 -4.53 -13.25
CA PHE A 216 1.59 -3.27 -13.77
C PHE A 216 2.67 -2.21 -14.03
N ILE A 217 3.85 -2.34 -13.42
CA ILE A 217 4.91 -1.34 -13.50
C ILE A 217 6.15 -1.87 -14.22
N LEU A 218 6.61 -3.09 -13.94
CA LEU A 218 7.80 -3.65 -14.60
C LEU A 218 7.52 -4.25 -15.98
N HIS A 219 6.39 -4.95 -16.14
CA HIS A 219 6.13 -5.77 -17.33
C HIS A 219 5.18 -5.15 -18.36
N ARG A 220 4.67 -3.93 -18.11
CA ARG A 220 3.95 -3.14 -19.12
C ARG A 220 4.95 -2.46 -20.07
N ASN A 221 5.24 -3.13 -21.19
CA ASN A 221 5.83 -2.53 -22.39
C ASN A 221 4.74 -2.31 -23.44
#